data_AF-A0A962F276-F1
#
_entry.id   AF-A0A962F276-F1
#
_cell.length_a   1.000
_cell.length_b   1.000
_cell.length_c   1.000
_cell.angle_alpha   90.00
_cell.angle_beta   90.00
_cell.angle_gamma   90.00
#
_symmetry.space_group_name_H-M   'P 1'
#
loop_
_entity.id
_entity.type
_entity.pdbx_description
1 polymer ?
#
loop_
_entity_poly.entity_id
_entity_poly.type
_entity_poly.pdbx_seq_one_letter_code
_entity_poly.pdbx_strand_id
1 'polypeptide(L)' 'MKSSQTSFVGSLLAVFLWPGDFVRRKLGIELEEDGGIVRSFVNMIVWGGVILYLGLKFGY' A
#
# COMPACT_ATOMS: atom_id res chain seq x y z
N MET A 1 16.28 -17.74 8.74
CA MET A 1 16.49 -16.79 7.63
C MET A 1 16.03 -17.43 6.33
N LYS A 2 14.80 -17.18 5.89
CA LYS A 2 14.28 -17.76 4.64
C LYS A 2 14.64 -16.81 3.49
N SER A 3 15.56 -17.29 2.66
CA SER A 3 16.00 -16.80 1.35
C SER A 3 15.40 -15.47 0.88
N SER A 4 16.22 -14.41 0.95
CA SER A 4 16.03 -13.17 0.20
C SER A 4 16.23 -13.43 -1.30
N GLN A 5 15.20 -13.96 -1.95
CA GLN A 5 15.00 -13.81 -3.38
C GLN A 5 13.78 -12.88 -3.51
N THR A 6 14.04 -11.58 -3.49
CA THR A 6 12.99 -10.57 -3.75
C THR A 6 12.57 -10.73 -5.20
N SER A 7 11.54 -11.54 -5.42
CA SER A 7 10.90 -11.64 -6.73
C SER A 7 10.43 -10.25 -7.14
N PHE A 8 10.49 -9.95 -8.44
CA PHE A 8 9.96 -8.70 -8.99
C PHE A 8 8.54 -8.39 -8.48
N VAL A 9 7.72 -9.44 -8.37
CA VAL A 9 6.36 -9.38 -7.81
C VAL A 9 6.36 -8.95 -6.34
N GLY A 10 7.29 -9.46 -5.52
CA GLY A 10 7.44 -9.06 -4.12
C GLY A 10 7.81 -7.58 -3.97
N SER A 11 8.70 -7.08 -4.83
CA SER A 11 9.04 -5.65 -4.86
C SER A 11 7.84 -4.78 -5.28
N LEU A 12 7.06 -5.23 -6.26
CA LEU A 12 5.86 -4.50 -6.71
C LEU A 12 4.79 -4.45 -5.62
N LEU A 13 4.56 -5.58 -4.93
CA LEU A 13 3.65 -5.66 -3.79
C LEU A 13 4.12 -4.77 -2.63
N ALA A 14 5.43 -4.72 -2.36
CA ALA A 14 5.97 -3.85 -1.33
C ALA A 14 5.68 -2.37 -1.65
N VAL A 15 5.86 -1.93 -2.89
CA VAL A 15 5.51 -0.57 -3.33
C VAL A 15 4.00 -0.32 -3.21
N PHE A 16 3.18 -1.29 -3.61
CA PHE A 16 1.73 -1.17 -3.54
C PHE A 16 1.22 -1.04 -2.09
N LEU A 17 1.82 -1.75 -1.15
CA LEU A 17 1.41 -1.73 0.26
C LEU A 17 2.08 -0.61 1.09
N TRP A 18 3.14 -0.01 0.55
CA TRP A 18 3.97 0.96 1.25
C TRP A 18 3.21 2.15 1.86
N PRO A 19 2.25 2.80 1.18
CA PRO A 19 1.55 3.96 1.74
C PRO A 19 0.81 3.62 3.04
N GLY A 20 0.08 2.51 3.06
CA GLY A 20 -0.62 2.02 4.23
C GLY A 20 0.33 1.64 5.36
N ASP A 21 1.43 0.94 5.05
CA ASP A 21 2.45 0.60 6.04
C ASP A 21 3.11 1.84 6.65
N PHE A 22 3.36 2.87 5.83
CA PHE A 22 3.91 4.14 6.29
C PHE A 22 2.96 4.83 7.27
N VAL A 23 1.67 4.94 6.93
CA VAL A 23 0.67 5.60 7.80
C VAL A 23 0.45 4.79 9.08
N ARG A 24 0.32 3.46 9.01
CA ARG A 24 0.22 2.60 10.20
C ARG A 24 1.39 2.84 11.16
N ARG A 25 2.62 2.87 10.64
CA ARG A 25 3.83 3.15 11.43
C ARG A 25 3.83 4.56 12.03
N LYS A 26 3.32 5.56 11.31
CA LYS A 26 3.20 6.94 11.81
C LYS A 26 2.15 7.07 12.91
N LEU A 27 1.10 6.25 12.87
CA LEU A 27 0.07 6.20 13.92
C LEU A 27 0.50 5.35 15.13
N GLY A 28 1.65 4.67 15.07
CA GLY A 28 2.12 3.82 16.16
C GLY A 28 1.30 2.53 16.35
N ILE A 29 0.43 2.19 15.41
CA ILE A 29 -0.45 1.02 15.50
C ILE A 29 0.35 -0.24 15.16
N GLU A 30 0.30 -1.25 16.02
CA GLU A 30 0.99 -2.51 15.76
C GLU A 30 0.33 -3.31 14.63
N LEU A 31 1.08 -4.26 14.06
CA LEU A 31 0.65 -4.98 12.86
C LEU A 31 -0.51 -5.93 13.17
N GLU A 32 -0.49 -6.51 14.37
CA GLU A 32 -1.55 -7.36 14.93
C GLU A 32 -2.79 -6.55 15.33
N GLU A 33 -2.59 -5.37 15.94
CA GLU A 33 -3.66 -4.45 16.34
C GLU A 33 -4.42 -3.87 15.14
N ASP A 34 -3.70 -3.51 14.07
CA ASP A 34 -4.30 -2.97 12.84
C ASP A 34 -5.23 -3.99 12.16
N GLY A 35 -4.93 -5.29 12.26
CA GLY A 35 -5.65 -6.35 11.52
C GLY A 35 -5.65 -6.16 9.99
N GLY A 36 -4.87 -5.21 9.46
CA GLY A 36 -4.89 -4.80 8.06
C GLY A 36 -5.91 -3.72 7.69
N ILE A 37 -6.69 -3.18 8.62
CA ILE A 37 -7.78 -2.23 8.32
C ILE A 37 -7.23 -0.87 7.88
N VAL A 38 -6.38 -0.24 8.70
CA VAL A 38 -5.79 1.08 8.40
C VAL A 38 -4.93 1.00 7.14
N ARG A 39 -4.13 -0.07 7.02
CA ARG A 39 -3.30 -0.28 5.82
C ARG A 39 -4.14 -0.38 4.55
N SER A 40 -5.21 -1.18 4.57
CA SER A 40 -6.09 -1.35 3.41
C SER A 40 -6.83 -0.08 3.05
N PHE A 41 -7.34 0.65 4.05
CA PHE A 41 -8.03 1.92 3.86
C PHE A 41 -7.12 2.98 3.21
N VAL A 42 -5.91 3.15 3.75
CA VAL A 42 -4.94 4.11 3.21
C VAL A 42 -4.51 3.72 1.80
N ASN A 43 -4.22 2.43 1.56
CA ASN A 43 -3.86 1.95 0.23
C ASN A 43 -5.00 2.16 -0.77
N MET A 44 -6.25 1.95 -0.37
CA MET A 44 -7.44 2.23 -1.19
C MET A 44 -7.54 3.71 -1.56
N ILE A 45 -7.37 4.63 -0.60
CA ILE A 45 -7.45 6.07 -0.87
C ILE A 45 -6.33 6.51 -1.81
N VAL A 46 -5.09 6.10 -1.55
CA VAL A 46 -3.94 6.53 -2.34
C VAL A 46 -4.04 5.99 -3.77
N TRP A 47 -4.20 4.67 -3.94
CA TRP A 47 -4.24 4.08 -5.27
C TRP A 47 -5.56 4.35 -6.00
N GLY A 48 -6.68 4.41 -5.27
CA GLY A 48 -7.96 4.84 -5.82
C GLY A 48 -7.89 6.27 -6.36
N GLY A 49 -7.27 7.19 -5.61
CA GLY A 49 -7.04 8.57 -6.05
C GLY A 49 -6.12 8.65 -7.28
N VAL A 50 -5.02 7.89 -7.29
CA VAL A 50 -4.10 7.81 -8.44
C VAL A 50 -4.82 7.31 -9.68
N ILE A 51 -5.55 6.19 -9.58
CA ILE A 51 -6.28 5.59 -10.71
C ILE A 51 -7.37 6.55 -11.20
N LEU A 52 -8.12 7.18 -10.29
CA LEU A 52 -9.14 8.16 -10.66
C LEU A 52 -8.53 9.36 -11.38
N TYR A 53 -7.43 9.92 -10.88
CA TYR A 53 -6.72 11.03 -11.52
C TYR A 53 -6.21 10.67 -12.91
N LEU A 54 -5.61 9.49 -13.07
CA LEU A 54 -5.14 9.00 -14.36
C LEU A 54 -6.31 8.80 -15.33
N GLY A 55 -7.41 8.22 -14.87
CA GLY A 55 -8.63 8.06 -15.66
C GLY A 55 -9.20 9.39 -16.14
N LEU A 56 -9.23 10.41 -15.27
CA LEU A 56 -9.69 11.75 -15.65
C LEU A 56 -8.73 12.47 -16.61
N LYS A 57 -7.41 12.25 -16.46
CA LYS A 57 -6.39 12.94 -17.27
C LYS A 57 -6.21 12.34 -18.66
N PHE A 58 -6.39 11.03 -18.80
CA PHE A 58 -6.08 10.29 -20.04
C PHE A 58 -7.30 9.63 -20.69
N GLY A 59 -8.44 9.55 -19.98
CA GLY A 59 -9.66 8.88 -20.43
C GLY A 59 -10.79 9.82 -20.87
N TYR A 60 -10.58 11.14 -20.84
CA TYR A 60 -11.47 12.18 -21.38
C TYR A 60 -10.69 13.11 -22.29
#